data_AF-A0A7X9Q2D8-F1
#
_entry.id   AF-A0A7X9Q2D8-F1
#
_cell.length_a   1.000
_cell.length_b   1.000
_cell.length_c   1.000
_cell.angle_alpha   90.00
_cell.angle_beta   90.00
_cell.angle_gamma   90.00
#
_symmetry.space_group_name_H-M   'P 1'
#
loop_
_entity.id
_entity.type
_entity.pdbx_description
1 polymer ?
#
loop_
_entity_poly.entity_id
_entity_poly.type
_entity_poly.pdbx_seq_one_letter_code
_entity_poly.pdbx_strand_id
1 'polypeptide(L)'
;MTFVNGTILGVFTGAPYAMLAIVVTLMYRSTGVLSLAHAGFASIAAYVYVDLAGPLGDSQWPVVPAAVIAVAVAATTGMLVERVAIRQVRHAPATTKLIATLGVLTVINGALLYFYGVDPKSARLVFPKKTVQIGDVRVAYQQFAVLAIAVGSALLLSRFLHRARFGVAIRAVADDPDAARLAG
;
A
#
# COMPACT_ATOMS: atom_id res chain seq x y z
N MET A 1 25.55 20.94 13.72
CA MET A 1 25.37 20.05 12.56
C MET A 1 24.42 18.86 12.82
N THR A 2 24.12 18.52 14.08
CA THR A 2 23.18 17.44 14.45
C THR A 2 21.73 17.69 14.04
N PHE A 3 21.24 18.93 14.12
CA PHE A 3 19.86 19.28 13.72
C PHE A 3 19.59 19.01 12.24
N VAL A 4 20.47 19.49 11.34
CA VAL A 4 20.34 19.30 9.89
C VAL A 4 20.35 17.81 9.51
N ASN A 5 21.25 17.04 10.11
CA ASN A 5 21.30 15.58 9.91
C ASN A 5 20.02 14.90 10.41
N GLY A 6 19.48 15.34 11.55
CA GLY A 6 18.21 14.86 12.09
C GLY A 6 17.03 15.17 11.17
N THR A 7 16.97 16.36 10.57
CA THR A 7 15.92 16.71 9.60
C THR A 7 16.00 15.85 8.34
N ILE A 8 17.21 15.64 7.78
CA ILE A 8 17.42 14.81 6.59
C ILE A 8 16.93 13.38 6.86
N LEU A 9 17.39 12.77 7.96
CA LEU A 9 16.96 11.44 8.34
C LEU A 9 15.45 11.37 8.59
N GLY A 10 14.88 12.37 9.27
CA GLY A 10 13.45 12.46 9.54
C GLY A 10 12.59 12.49 8.28
N VAL A 11 13.04 13.14 7.20
CA VAL A 11 12.32 13.16 5.92
C VAL A 11 12.31 11.76 5.28
N PHE A 12 13.45 11.07 5.26
CA PHE A 12 13.55 9.74 4.66
C PHE A 12 12.85 8.65 5.48
N THR A 13 12.93 8.72 6.81
CA THR A 13 12.20 7.79 7.69
C THR A 13 10.71 8.11 7.72
N GLY A 14 10.33 9.39 7.59
CA GLY A 14 8.95 9.86 7.49
C GLY A 14 8.21 9.41 6.24
N ALA A 15 8.92 9.23 5.11
CA ALA A 15 8.33 8.85 3.82
C ALA A 15 7.43 7.60 3.86
N PRO A 16 7.87 6.43 4.38
CA PRO A 16 6.99 5.26 4.50
C PRO A 16 5.80 5.50 5.43
N TYR A 17 5.96 6.27 6.51
CA TYR A 17 4.84 6.63 7.39
C TYR A 17 3.83 7.54 6.69
N ALA A 18 4.29 8.46 5.84
CA ALA A 18 3.42 9.27 5.01
C ALA A 18 2.61 8.41 4.02
N MET A 19 3.23 7.38 3.42
CA MET A 19 2.50 6.42 2.59
C MET A 19 1.42 5.66 3.36
N LEU A 20 1.75 5.20 4.58
CA LEU A 20 0.75 4.56 5.46
C LEU A 20 -0.39 5.52 5.79
N ALA A 21 -0.09 6.78 6.11
CA ALA A 21 -1.10 7.80 6.38
C ALA A 21 -2.02 8.03 5.17
N ILE A 22 -1.46 8.09 3.96
CA ILE A 22 -2.23 8.23 2.71
C ILE A 22 -3.20 7.06 2.54
N VAL A 23 -2.73 5.82 2.68
CA VAL A 23 -3.56 4.62 2.54
C VAL A 23 -4.69 4.61 3.57
N VAL A 24 -4.37 4.84 4.84
CA VAL A 24 -5.36 4.86 5.94
C VAL A 24 -6.39 5.96 5.75
N THR A 25 -5.96 7.17 5.36
CA THR A 25 -6.87 8.30 5.14
C THR A 25 -7.81 8.04 3.97
N LEU A 26 -7.30 7.48 2.87
CA LEU A 26 -8.10 7.17 1.70
C LEU A 26 -9.11 6.05 1.98
N MET A 27 -8.69 5.00 2.68
CA MET A 27 -9.54 3.91 3.15
C MET A 27 -10.69 4.41 4.01
N TYR A 28 -10.37 5.21 5.03
CA TYR A 28 -11.37 5.71 5.96
C TYR A 28 -12.35 6.66 5.28
N ARG A 29 -11.87 7.59 4.44
CA ARG A 29 -12.74 8.52 3.69
C ARG A 29 -13.67 7.81 2.70
N SER A 30 -13.25 6.68 2.12
CA SER A 30 -14.03 5.98 1.11
C SER A 30 -15.06 5.01 1.68
N THR A 31 -14.75 4.34 2.80
CA THR A 31 -15.59 3.26 3.34
C THR A 31 -16.15 3.53 4.74
N GLY A 32 -15.66 4.59 5.41
CA GLY A 32 -15.97 4.93 6.79
C GLY A 32 -15.33 3.99 7.83
N VAL A 33 -14.48 3.04 7.40
CA VAL A 33 -13.87 2.02 8.26
C VAL A 33 -12.42 1.78 7.85
N LEU A 34 -11.57 1.47 8.83
CA LEU A 34 -10.20 1.03 8.56
C LEU A 34 -10.21 -0.46 8.16
N SER A 35 -9.71 -0.78 6.96
CA SER A 35 -9.53 -2.17 6.54
C SER A 35 -8.16 -2.69 6.93
N LEU A 36 -8.12 -3.74 7.75
CA LEU A 36 -6.87 -4.40 8.16
C LEU A 36 -6.33 -5.37 7.09
N ALA A 37 -7.15 -5.74 6.11
CA ALA A 37 -6.77 -6.61 5.01
C ALA A 37 -5.65 -6.04 4.11
N HIS A 38 -5.45 -4.71 4.13
CA HIS A 38 -4.40 -4.05 3.34
C HIS A 38 -2.99 -4.53 3.65
N ALA A 39 -2.73 -4.83 4.93
CA ALA A 39 -1.46 -5.42 5.33
C ALA A 39 -1.27 -6.80 4.67
N GLY A 40 -2.32 -7.60 4.57
CA GLY A 40 -2.31 -8.90 3.90
C GLY A 40 -2.02 -8.78 2.40
N PHE A 41 -2.65 -7.82 1.71
CA PHE A 41 -2.37 -7.58 0.28
C PHE A 41 -0.91 -7.16 0.05
N ALA A 42 -0.35 -6.32 0.93
CA ALA A 42 1.06 -5.96 0.89
C ALA A 42 1.97 -7.19 1.11
N SER A 43 1.61 -8.10 2.02
CA SER A 43 2.32 -9.36 2.21
C SER A 43 2.27 -10.24 0.97
N ILE A 44 1.10 -10.39 0.32
CA ILE A 44 0.98 -11.14 -0.93
C ILE A 44 1.91 -10.55 -2.00
N ALA A 45 1.92 -9.23 -2.18
CA ALA A 45 2.83 -8.58 -3.12
C ALA A 45 4.30 -8.92 -2.80
N ALA A 46 4.69 -8.87 -1.52
CA ALA A 46 6.05 -9.17 -1.09
C ALA A 46 6.44 -10.64 -1.38
N TYR A 47 5.57 -11.61 -1.08
CA TYR A 47 5.84 -13.02 -1.35
C TYR A 47 5.87 -13.34 -2.85
N VAL A 48 4.95 -12.78 -3.64
CA VAL A 48 5.00 -12.91 -5.11
C VAL A 48 6.30 -12.32 -5.65
N TYR A 49 6.74 -11.17 -5.12
CA TYR A 49 8.03 -10.59 -5.51
C TYR A 49 9.22 -11.47 -5.10
N VAL A 50 9.17 -12.13 -3.94
CA VAL A 50 10.17 -13.12 -3.52
C VAL A 50 10.21 -14.30 -4.50
N ASP A 51 9.07 -14.78 -4.98
CA ASP A 51 9.05 -15.90 -5.93
C ASP A 51 9.63 -15.51 -7.29
N LEU A 52 9.35 -14.29 -7.76
CA LEU A 52 9.81 -13.82 -9.08
C LEU A 52 11.26 -13.31 -9.07
N ALA A 53 11.70 -12.68 -7.98
CA ALA A 53 13.00 -12.00 -7.89
C ALA A 53 13.91 -12.54 -6.77
N GLY A 54 13.51 -13.60 -6.08
CA GLY A 54 14.29 -14.22 -5.01
C GLY A 54 15.52 -14.98 -5.51
N PRO A 55 16.39 -15.41 -4.58
CA PRO A 55 17.49 -16.32 -4.86
C PRO A 55 17.03 -17.77 -5.14
N LEU A 56 15.80 -18.12 -4.74
CA LEU A 56 15.20 -19.46 -4.89
C LEU A 56 14.32 -19.61 -6.15
N GLY A 57 13.99 -18.52 -6.85
CA GLY A 57 13.26 -18.59 -8.11
C GLY A 57 14.21 -18.85 -9.28
N ASP A 58 13.99 -19.95 -10.01
CA ASP A 58 14.69 -20.27 -11.28
C ASP A 58 14.51 -19.18 -12.34
N SER A 59 13.56 -18.28 -12.15
CA SER A 59 13.26 -17.17 -13.03
C SER A 59 14.14 -15.95 -12.72
N GLN A 60 15.17 -15.70 -13.51
CA GLN A 60 15.97 -14.47 -13.48
C GLN A 60 15.20 -13.27 -14.09
N TRP A 61 13.98 -13.01 -13.62
CA TRP A 61 13.19 -11.91 -14.17
C TRP A 61 13.85 -10.57 -13.81
N PRO A 62 13.87 -9.60 -14.74
CA PRO A 62 14.29 -8.26 -14.40
C PRO A 62 13.44 -7.71 -13.26
N VAL A 63 14.08 -7.00 -12.35
CA VAL A 63 13.50 -6.64 -11.05
C VAL A 63 12.26 -5.73 -11.18
N VAL A 64 12.25 -4.85 -12.18
CA VAL A 64 11.13 -3.93 -12.43
C VAL A 64 9.85 -4.67 -12.88
N PRO A 65 9.87 -5.52 -13.92
CA PRO A 65 8.75 -6.40 -14.26
C PRO A 65 8.22 -7.22 -13.09
N ALA A 66 9.12 -7.82 -12.29
CA ALA A 66 8.73 -8.61 -11.13
C ALA A 66 7.94 -7.78 -10.10
N ALA A 67 8.39 -6.56 -9.82
CA ALA A 67 7.68 -5.64 -8.92
C ALA A 67 6.30 -5.23 -9.47
N VAL A 68 6.20 -4.95 -10.77
CA VAL A 68 4.92 -4.61 -11.42
C VAL A 68 3.94 -5.78 -11.35
N ILE A 69 4.40 -7.01 -11.61
CA ILE A 69 3.57 -8.21 -11.53
C ILE A 69 3.14 -8.46 -10.08
N ALA A 70 4.03 -8.32 -9.11
CA ALA A 70 3.69 -8.44 -7.70
C ALA A 70 2.58 -7.47 -7.27
N VAL A 71 2.68 -6.21 -7.70
CA VAL A 71 1.62 -5.21 -7.45
C VAL A 71 0.33 -5.57 -8.18
N ALA A 72 0.42 -6.04 -9.43
CA ALA A 72 -0.75 -6.45 -10.19
C ALA A 72 -1.48 -7.64 -9.54
N VAL A 73 -0.74 -8.64 -9.05
CA VAL A 73 -1.31 -9.79 -8.34
C VAL A 73 -1.97 -9.36 -7.03
N ALA A 74 -1.31 -8.51 -6.24
CA ALA A 74 -1.94 -8.00 -5.02
C ALA A 74 -3.20 -7.17 -5.32
N ALA A 75 -3.21 -6.38 -6.40
CA ALA A 75 -4.38 -5.63 -6.84
C ALA A 75 -5.52 -6.55 -7.28
N THR A 76 -5.24 -7.61 -8.05
CA THR A 76 -6.27 -8.56 -8.48
C THR A 76 -6.81 -9.37 -7.31
N THR A 77 -5.97 -9.81 -6.37
CA THR A 77 -6.42 -10.44 -5.13
C THR A 77 -7.29 -9.49 -4.31
N GLY A 78 -6.89 -8.22 -4.18
CA GLY A 78 -7.70 -7.20 -3.52
C GLY A 78 -9.07 -7.03 -4.16
N MET A 79 -9.15 -6.97 -5.50
CA MET A 79 -10.43 -6.90 -6.22
C MET A 79 -11.30 -8.15 -6.02
N LEU A 80 -10.68 -9.33 -5.96
CA LEU A 80 -11.38 -10.58 -5.73
C LEU A 80 -11.97 -10.64 -4.31
N VAL A 81 -11.17 -10.28 -3.31
CA VAL A 81 -11.61 -10.18 -1.91
C VAL A 81 -12.69 -9.12 -1.74
N GLU A 82 -12.56 -7.97 -2.42
CA GLU A 82 -13.59 -6.93 -2.41
C GLU A 82 -14.93 -7.48 -2.91
N ARG A 83 -14.92 -8.22 -4.03
CA ARG A 83 -16.14 -8.80 -4.60
C ARG A 83 -16.75 -9.92 -3.74
N VAL A 84 -15.91 -10.79 -3.17
CA VAL A 84 -16.36 -12.01 -2.48
C VAL A 84 -16.71 -11.73 -1.02
N ALA A 85 -15.88 -10.98 -0.30
CA ALA A 85 -16.05 -10.76 1.14
C ALA A 85 -16.61 -9.37 1.44
N ILE A 86 -15.95 -8.31 0.96
CA ILE A 86 -16.25 -6.94 1.42
C ILE A 86 -17.60 -6.45 0.89
N ARG A 87 -17.95 -6.78 -0.36
CA ARG A 87 -19.24 -6.40 -0.96
C ARG A 87 -20.43 -6.96 -0.20
N GLN A 88 -20.31 -8.14 0.41
CA GLN A 88 -21.38 -8.78 1.17
C GLN A 88 -21.67 -8.04 2.49
N VAL A 89 -20.65 -7.44 3.10
CA VAL A 89 -20.77 -6.72 4.37
C VAL A 89 -20.86 -5.20 4.21
N ARG A 90 -21.03 -4.69 2.99
CA ARG A 90 -21.05 -3.24 2.70
C ARG A 90 -22.12 -2.48 3.49
N HIS A 91 -23.29 -3.10 3.70
CA HIS A 91 -24.42 -2.52 4.45
C HIS A 91 -24.39 -2.83 5.95
N ALA A 92 -23.40 -3.60 6.41
CA ALA A 92 -23.27 -3.94 7.82
C ALA A 92 -22.70 -2.78 8.65
N PRO A 93 -22.89 -2.80 9.99
CA PRO A 93 -22.28 -1.83 10.89
C PRO A 93 -20.76 -1.78 10.75
N ALA A 94 -20.16 -0.64 11.15
CA ALA A 94 -18.71 -0.42 11.06
C ALA A 94 -17.90 -1.53 11.77
N THR A 95 -18.36 -2.00 12.92
CA THR A 95 -17.74 -3.09 13.68
C THR A 95 -17.70 -4.40 12.90
N THR A 96 -18.80 -4.76 12.23
CA THR A 96 -18.88 -5.97 11.41
C THR A 96 -17.94 -5.88 10.20
N LYS A 97 -17.84 -4.71 9.57
CA LYS A 97 -16.87 -4.47 8.47
C LYS A 97 -15.43 -4.63 8.94
N LEU A 98 -15.09 -4.09 10.11
CA LEU A 98 -13.75 -4.25 10.69
C LEU A 98 -13.43 -5.73 10.95
N ILE A 99 -14.34 -6.46 11.59
CA ILE A 99 -14.19 -7.91 11.86
C ILE A 99 -14.05 -8.70 10.56
N ALA A 100 -14.81 -8.37 9.51
CA ALA A 100 -14.67 -9.03 8.21
C ALA A 100 -13.27 -8.81 7.62
N THR A 101 -12.74 -7.58 7.69
CA THR A 101 -11.38 -7.31 7.19
C THR A 101 -10.28 -7.98 8.02
N LEU A 102 -10.51 -8.17 9.33
CA LEU A 102 -9.65 -9.01 10.17
C LEU A 102 -9.70 -10.47 9.74
N GLY A 103 -10.90 -11.01 9.47
CA GLY A 103 -11.06 -12.37 8.99
C GLY A 103 -10.30 -12.59 7.67
N VAL A 104 -10.43 -11.66 6.72
CA VAL A 104 -9.66 -11.67 5.47
C VAL A 104 -8.16 -11.64 5.72
N LEU A 105 -7.67 -10.75 6.59
CA LEU A 105 -6.25 -10.66 6.93
C LEU A 105 -5.74 -12.00 7.50
N THR A 106 -6.50 -12.61 8.41
CA THR A 106 -6.16 -13.90 9.02
C THR A 106 -6.12 -15.03 7.99
N VAL A 107 -7.09 -15.07 7.06
CA VAL A 107 -7.11 -16.05 5.97
C VAL A 107 -5.90 -15.88 5.06
N ILE A 108 -5.57 -14.64 4.68
CA ILE A 108 -4.38 -14.34 3.86
C ILE A 108 -3.11 -14.79 4.59
N ASN A 109 -2.94 -14.41 5.86
CA ASN A 109 -1.76 -14.79 6.63
C ASN A 109 -1.67 -16.31 6.82
N GLY A 110 -2.79 -17.00 7.04
CA GLY A 110 -2.85 -18.45 7.14
C GLY A 110 -2.47 -19.13 5.82
N ALA A 111 -2.93 -18.61 4.68
CA ALA A 111 -2.53 -19.10 3.37
C ALA A 111 -1.04 -18.89 3.11
N LEU A 112 -0.51 -17.69 3.39
CA LEU A 112 0.91 -17.40 3.25
C LEU A 112 1.77 -18.30 4.16
N LEU A 113 1.34 -18.52 5.40
CA LEU A 113 2.01 -19.43 6.32
C LEU A 113 2.02 -20.88 5.80
N TYR A 114 0.91 -21.33 5.22
CA TYR A 114 0.81 -22.68 4.64
C TYR A 114 1.74 -22.86 3.43
N PHE A 115 1.82 -21.88 2.54
CA PHE A 115 2.63 -21.97 1.32
C PHE A 115 4.12 -21.67 1.55
N TYR A 116 4.46 -20.71 2.42
CA TYR A 116 5.84 -20.21 2.55
C TYR A 116 6.52 -20.57 3.89
N GLY A 117 5.75 -21.05 4.87
CA GLY A 117 6.25 -21.35 6.21
C GLY A 117 6.50 -20.09 7.06
N VAL A 118 7.19 -20.28 8.18
CA VAL A 118 7.52 -19.21 9.16
C VAL A 118 8.85 -18.50 8.86
N ASP A 119 9.65 -19.02 7.94
CA ASP A 119 11.01 -18.53 7.72
C ASP A 119 11.03 -17.19 6.99
N PRO A 120 11.85 -16.23 7.44
CA PRO A 120 11.99 -14.95 6.77
C PRO A 120 12.59 -15.13 5.38
N LYS A 121 11.84 -14.76 4.35
CA LYS A 121 12.31 -14.81 2.97
C LYS A 121 12.96 -13.48 2.58
N SER A 122 14.13 -13.55 1.95
CA SER A 122 14.82 -12.37 1.43
C SER A 122 14.73 -12.36 -0.10
N ALA A 123 14.32 -11.24 -0.67
CA ALA A 123 14.32 -11.01 -2.12
C ALA A 123 15.53 -10.17 -2.56
N ARG A 124 15.84 -10.18 -3.87
CA ARG A 124 16.80 -9.22 -4.43
C ARG A 124 16.28 -7.80 -4.26
N LEU A 125 17.18 -6.87 -3.94
CA LEU A 125 16.80 -5.46 -3.80
C LEU A 125 16.42 -4.88 -5.16
N VAL A 126 15.32 -4.13 -5.18
CA VAL A 126 14.86 -3.36 -6.36
C VAL A 126 15.86 -2.29 -6.77
N PHE A 127 16.51 -1.69 -5.78
CA PHE A 127 17.48 -0.63 -5.99
C PHE A 127 18.89 -1.10 -5.64
N PRO A 128 19.93 -0.56 -6.30
CA PRO A 128 21.31 -0.86 -5.96
C PRO A 128 21.58 -0.58 -4.48
N LYS A 129 22.43 -1.41 -3.83
CA LYS A 129 22.94 -1.18 -2.46
C LYS A 129 23.90 0.04 -2.37
N LYS A 130 23.73 1.04 -3.24
CA LYS A 130 24.47 2.28 -3.20
C LYS A 130 23.84 3.18 -2.13
N THR A 131 24.69 3.91 -1.42
CA THR A 131 24.29 4.95 -0.49
C THR A 131 24.86 6.26 -0.99
N VAL A 132 24.09 7.33 -0.86
CA VAL A 132 24.55 8.70 -1.09
C VAL A 132 24.88 9.28 0.27
N GLN A 133 26.06 9.85 0.40
CA GLN A 133 26.47 10.56 1.60
C GLN A 133 26.09 12.04 1.46
N ILE A 134 25.23 12.53 2.33
CA ILE A 134 24.86 13.94 2.43
C ILE A 134 25.40 14.44 3.78
N GLY A 135 26.54 15.13 3.75
CA GLY A 135 27.27 15.48 4.96
C GLY A 135 27.73 14.24 5.73
N ASP A 136 27.27 14.09 6.97
CA ASP A 136 27.61 12.95 7.84
C ASP A 136 26.53 11.84 7.83
N VAL A 137 25.51 11.98 6.98
CA VAL A 137 24.39 11.05 6.87
C VAL A 137 24.51 10.21 5.61
N ARG A 138 24.35 8.89 5.76
CA ARG A 138 24.25 7.95 4.63
C ARG A 138 22.79 7.60 4.37
N VAL A 139 22.32 7.91 3.16
CA VAL A 139 20.96 7.62 2.72
C VAL A 139 21.01 6.61 1.57
N ALA A 140 20.25 5.52 1.69
CA ALA A 140 20.20 4.50 0.65
C ALA A 140 19.38 4.98 -0.56
N TYR A 141 19.76 4.57 -1.78
CA TYR A 141 18.97 4.87 -2.99
C TYR A 141 17.50 4.42 -2.87
N GLN A 142 17.25 3.32 -2.15
CA GLN A 142 15.90 2.87 -1.83
C GLN A 142 15.09 3.91 -1.04
N GLN A 143 15.70 4.65 -0.12
CA GLN A 143 14.99 5.68 0.66
C GLN A 143 14.58 6.86 -0.22
N PHE A 144 15.41 7.25 -1.19
CA PHE A 144 15.04 8.24 -2.21
C PHE A 144 13.87 7.75 -3.07
N ALA A 145 13.89 6.49 -3.48
CA ALA A 145 12.78 5.92 -4.25
C ALA A 145 11.48 5.89 -3.44
N VAL A 146 11.52 5.47 -2.17
CA VAL A 146 10.35 5.48 -1.28
C VAL A 146 9.82 6.90 -1.11
N LEU A 147 10.70 7.89 -0.90
CA LEU A 147 10.30 9.29 -0.81
C LEU A 147 9.66 9.80 -2.12
N ALA A 148 10.26 9.49 -3.27
CA ALA A 148 9.72 9.87 -4.58
C ALA A 148 8.35 9.23 -4.85
N ILE A 149 8.17 7.96 -4.50
CA ILE A 149 6.89 7.26 -4.62
C ILE A 149 5.87 7.84 -3.64
N ALA A 150 6.26 8.16 -2.41
CA ALA A 150 5.37 8.76 -1.41
C ALA A 150 4.85 10.13 -1.86
N VAL A 151 5.76 11.02 -2.27
CA VAL A 151 5.42 12.35 -2.79
C VAL A 151 4.62 12.24 -4.09
N GLY A 152 5.03 11.37 -5.00
CA GLY A 152 4.33 11.11 -6.25
C GLY A 152 2.90 10.63 -6.02
N SER A 153 2.71 9.65 -5.13
CA SER A 153 1.40 9.13 -4.74
C SER A 153 0.53 10.21 -4.10
N ALA A 154 1.11 11.02 -3.21
CA ALA A 154 0.39 12.13 -2.57
C ALA A 154 -0.08 13.17 -3.59
N LEU A 155 0.80 13.58 -4.51
CA LEU A 155 0.49 14.55 -5.57
C LEU A 155 -0.55 14.00 -6.54
N LEU A 156 -0.40 12.74 -6.97
CA LEU A 156 -1.34 12.06 -7.84
C LEU A 156 -2.73 11.97 -7.19
N LEU A 157 -2.79 11.51 -5.93
CA LEU A 157 -4.05 11.38 -5.21
C LEU A 157 -4.70 12.74 -4.96
N SER A 158 -3.92 13.74 -4.54
CA SER A 158 -4.41 15.11 -4.35
C SER A 158 -4.98 15.66 -5.64
N ARG A 159 -4.25 15.52 -6.75
CA ARG A 159 -4.71 16.01 -8.05
C ARG A 159 -5.93 15.25 -8.57
N PHE A 160 -5.99 13.94 -8.34
CA PHE A 160 -7.16 13.12 -8.68
C PHE A 160 -8.41 13.58 -7.90
N LEU A 161 -8.30 13.72 -6.58
CA LEU A 161 -9.41 14.14 -5.72
C LEU A 161 -9.86 15.60 -5.92
N HIS A 162 -8.95 16.49 -6.37
CA HIS A 162 -9.27 17.91 -6.57
C HIS A 162 -9.60 18.30 -8.02
N ARG A 163 -9.12 17.56 -9.02
CA ARG A 163 -9.30 17.93 -10.44
C ARG A 163 -10.06 16.91 -11.29
N ALA A 164 -10.05 15.62 -10.94
CA ALA A 164 -10.77 14.64 -11.74
C ALA A 164 -12.27 14.71 -11.42
N ARG A 165 -13.13 14.71 -12.45
CA ARG A 165 -14.61 14.74 -12.30
C ARG A 165 -15.10 13.64 -11.35
N PHE A 166 -14.50 12.46 -11.44
CA PHE A 166 -14.80 11.32 -10.57
C PHE A 166 -14.34 11.54 -9.12
N GLY A 167 -13.16 12.15 -8.90
CA GLY A 167 -12.64 12.45 -7.58
C GLY A 167 -13.45 13.54 -6.86
N VAL A 168 -13.91 14.55 -7.60
CA VAL A 168 -14.82 15.59 -7.08
C VAL A 168 -16.18 15.00 -6.72
N ALA A 169 -16.72 14.10 -7.54
CA ALA A 169 -17.97 13.40 -7.24
C ALA A 169 -17.87 12.54 -5.97
N ILE A 170 -16.77 11.80 -5.78
CA ILE A 170 -16.52 11.01 -4.56
C ILE A 170 -16.53 11.92 -3.32
N ARG A 171 -15.91 13.10 -3.41
CA ARG A 171 -15.90 14.07 -2.31
C ARG A 171 -17.29 14.64 -2.03
N ALA A 172 -18.04 14.99 -3.06
CA ALA A 172 -19.39 15.51 -2.91
C ALA A 172 -20.32 14.51 -2.19
N VAL A 173 -20.23 13.22 -2.54
CA VAL A 173 -20.98 12.15 -1.87
C VAL A 173 -20.50 11.92 -0.43
N ALA A 174 -19.20 12.08 -0.16
CA ALA A 174 -18.65 11.91 1.18
C ALA A 174 -18.98 13.09 2.12
N ASP A 175 -19.09 14.31 1.58
CA ASP A 175 -19.43 15.52 2.34
C ASP A 175 -20.94 15.59 2.63
N ASP A 176 -21.80 15.28 1.65
CA ASP A 176 -23.26 15.21 1.86
C ASP A 176 -23.92 14.12 0.99
N PRO A 177 -24.12 12.90 1.54
CA PRO A 177 -24.72 11.78 0.82
C PRO A 177 -26.17 12.04 0.40
N ASP A 178 -26.90 12.87 1.16
CA ASP A 178 -28.32 13.15 0.92
C ASP A 178 -28.49 14.23 -0.15
N ALA A 179 -27.67 15.29 -0.14
CA ALA A 179 -27.63 16.27 -1.23
C ALA A 179 -27.14 15.63 -2.55
N ALA A 180 -26.17 14.72 -2.49
CA ALA A 180 -25.70 14.01 -3.67
C ALA A 180 -26.78 13.11 -4.31
N ARG A 181 -27.67 12.51 -3.50
CA ARG A 181 -28.81 11.73 -4.00
C ARG A 181 -29.88 12.58 -4.68
N LEU A 182 -30.05 13.84 -4.25
CA LEU A 182 -31.00 14.78 -4.86
C LEU A 182 -30.46 15.42 -6.13
N ALA A 183 -29.13 15.48 -6.30
CA ALA A 183 -28.47 16.08 -7.45
C ALA A 183 -28.36 15.15 -8.69
N GLY A 184 -28.67 13.85 -8.54
CA GLY A 184 -28.63 12.84 -9.61
C GLY A 184 -27.43 11.92 -9.55
#